data_AF-A0A935WI92-F1
#
_entry.id   AF-A0A935WI92-F1
#
_cell.length_a   1.000
_cell.length_b   1.000
_cell.length_c   1.000
_cell.angle_alpha   90.00
_cell.angle_beta   90.00
_cell.angle_gamma   90.00
#
_symmetry.space_group_name_H-M   'P 1'
#
loop_
_entity.id
_entity.type
_entity.pdbx_description
1 polymer ?
#
loop_
_entity_poly.entity_id
_entity_poly.type
_entity_poly.pdbx_seq_one_letter_code
_entity_poly.pdbx_strand_id
1 'polypeptide(L)'
;MPRTGLGLRVFLTCWMVYCLHYATDFMREHFLVASIVERHSFTLDPYAGRHADLFQFNGHTYHGANPGISMLGAVPYFALHPLVERVVQGELAKRRATGDTSAVYNDPRPARQAFYAWARANGYDIRFGLIGLITMVFCMAPLAAAGGVVMFKTLRGAGLSDRLALAGTVLYAFGTPLFFRSAYLNQNLAVTHFIFAAFAVLWNPGDWTGLDEKKRELLAGFLGGMALLCDYTGAVLLAGIGLYALVRAWPQGGVRGAFQAGVRITLGALGRSWCSGGTSTSASATPSCRRRSGCRPRRRSPTRAGRASWGRTRPSSRCCSSTRASGCS
;
A
#
# COMPACT_ATOMS: atom_id res chain seq x y z
N MET A 1 28.68 22.54 2.84
CA MET A 1 28.42 21.14 3.24
C MET A 1 26.91 20.89 3.25
N PRO A 2 26.41 19.84 2.58
CA PRO A 2 24.98 19.50 2.64
C PRO A 2 24.62 19.18 4.09
N ARG A 3 23.71 19.97 4.69
CA ARG A 3 23.16 19.73 6.03
C ARG A 3 22.23 18.51 5.99
N THR A 4 22.79 17.32 5.81
CA THR A 4 22.09 16.03 5.76
C THR A 4 21.18 15.82 6.96
N GLY A 5 21.51 16.42 8.12
CA GLY A 5 20.70 16.35 9.33
C GLY A 5 19.33 17.05 9.26
N LEU A 6 19.12 18.07 8.42
CA LEU A 6 17.84 18.80 8.42
C LEU A 6 16.69 17.95 7.87
N GLY A 7 16.92 17.18 6.80
CA GLY A 7 15.89 16.29 6.24
C GLY A 7 15.44 15.21 7.23
N LEU A 8 16.38 14.62 7.97
CA LEU A 8 16.06 13.64 9.02
C LEU A 8 15.27 14.28 10.17
N ARG A 9 15.61 15.50 10.58
CA ARG A 9 14.85 16.23 11.62
C ARG A 9 13.43 16.53 11.16
N VAL A 10 13.24 16.96 9.92
CA VAL A 10 11.91 17.15 9.32
C VAL A 10 11.12 15.84 9.36
N PHE A 11 11.72 14.74 8.89
CA PHE A 11 11.08 13.43 8.92
C PHE A 11 10.62 13.03 10.32
N LEU A 12 11.55 13.00 11.28
CA LEU A 12 11.26 12.54 12.65
C LEU A 12 10.22 13.43 13.33
N THR A 13 10.33 14.76 13.14
CA THR A 13 9.38 15.71 13.74
C THR A 13 7.98 15.48 13.18
N CYS A 14 7.83 15.43 11.86
CA CYS A 14 6.52 15.18 11.24
C CYS A 14 5.97 13.81 11.63
N TRP A 15 6.79 12.77 11.59
CA TRP A 15 6.38 11.41 11.93
C TRP A 15 5.87 11.32 13.37
N MET A 16 6.61 11.86 14.35
CA MET A 16 6.17 11.89 15.75
C MET A 16 4.85 12.64 15.93
N VAL A 17 4.70 13.81 15.30
CA VAL A 17 3.47 14.60 15.40
C VAL A 17 2.28 13.87 14.76
N TYR A 18 2.47 13.21 13.62
CA TYR A 18 1.41 12.39 13.01
C TYR A 18 1.05 11.18 13.87
N CYS A 19 2.02 10.52 14.52
CA CYS A 19 1.75 9.44 15.46
C CYS A 19 0.93 9.89 16.68
N LEU A 20 1.19 11.10 17.19
CA LEU A 20 0.40 11.70 18.27
C LEU A 20 -1.01 12.09 17.83
N HIS A 21 -1.23 12.33 16.53
CA HIS A 21 -2.53 12.63 15.94
C HIS A 21 -3.31 11.37 15.54
N TYR A 22 -3.09 10.25 16.23
CA TYR A 22 -3.79 8.99 15.96
C TYR A 22 -5.31 9.15 16.09
N ALA A 23 -6.06 8.67 15.09
CA ALA A 23 -7.49 8.48 15.17
C ALA A 23 -7.82 6.98 15.19
N THR A 24 -8.66 6.56 16.13
CA THR A 24 -9.11 5.16 16.26
C THR A 24 -10.13 4.75 15.19
N ASP A 25 -10.16 5.45 14.05
CA ASP A 25 -11.15 5.23 13.00
C ASP A 25 -10.75 4.06 12.11
N PHE A 26 -11.71 3.17 11.86
CA PHE A 26 -11.49 1.98 11.05
C PHE A 26 -11.97 2.22 9.62
N MET A 27 -11.03 2.27 8.69
CA MET A 27 -11.31 2.41 7.25
C MET A 27 -11.45 1.06 6.55
N ARG A 28 -12.21 1.03 5.44
CA ARG A 28 -12.46 -0.17 4.64
C ARG A 28 -11.18 -0.87 4.16
N GLU A 29 -10.11 -0.12 3.92
CA GLU A 29 -8.83 -0.64 3.44
C GLU A 29 -8.21 -1.63 4.44
N HIS A 30 -8.56 -1.52 5.73
CA HIS A 30 -8.10 -2.43 6.77
C HIS A 30 -8.72 -3.83 6.68
N PHE A 31 -9.92 -3.99 6.09
CA PHE A 31 -10.48 -5.32 5.84
C PHE A 31 -9.55 -6.14 4.95
N LEU A 32 -9.02 -5.51 3.89
CA LEU A 32 -8.10 -6.15 2.98
C LEU A 32 -6.71 -6.36 3.60
N VAL A 33 -6.23 -5.42 4.43
CA VAL A 33 -5.02 -5.64 5.26
C VAL A 33 -5.16 -6.90 6.11
N ALA A 34 -6.29 -7.05 6.83
CA ALA A 34 -6.57 -8.21 7.65
C ALA A 34 -6.63 -9.50 6.83
N SER A 35 -7.38 -9.53 5.72
CA SER A 35 -7.49 -10.73 4.87
C SER A 35 -6.16 -11.17 4.26
N ILE A 36 -5.32 -10.23 3.81
CA ILE A 36 -4.00 -10.56 3.24
C ILE A 36 -3.11 -11.23 4.29
N VAL A 37 -3.05 -10.67 5.49
CA VAL A 37 -2.14 -11.14 6.54
C VAL A 37 -2.65 -12.41 7.23
N GLU A 38 -3.93 -12.45 7.59
CA GLU A 38 -4.50 -13.50 8.43
C GLU A 38 -4.97 -14.71 7.62
N ARG A 39 -5.37 -14.49 6.37
CA ARG A 39 -6.00 -15.52 5.54
C ARG A 39 -5.28 -15.76 4.23
N HIS A 40 -4.23 -15.00 3.94
CA HIS A 40 -3.49 -15.06 2.67
C HIS A 40 -4.43 -14.97 1.45
N SER A 41 -5.47 -14.14 1.55
CA SER A 41 -6.50 -14.00 0.53
C SER A 41 -6.82 -12.53 0.25
N PHE A 42 -7.26 -12.26 -0.98
CA PHE A 42 -7.84 -10.98 -1.38
C PHE A 42 -9.38 -10.96 -1.23
N THR A 43 -9.98 -12.08 -0.84
CA THR A 43 -11.42 -12.14 -0.54
C THR A 43 -11.72 -11.62 0.86
N LEU A 44 -12.88 -10.99 1.01
CA LEU A 44 -13.37 -10.33 2.21
C LEU A 44 -14.65 -11.00 2.73
N ASP A 45 -14.83 -12.29 2.44
CA ASP A 45 -16.04 -13.08 2.76
C ASP A 45 -16.51 -12.93 4.23
N PRO A 46 -15.62 -12.91 5.25
CA PRO A 46 -16.04 -12.71 6.65
C PRO A 46 -16.65 -11.34 6.95
N TYR A 47 -16.39 -10.36 6.07
CA TYR A 47 -16.78 -8.96 6.22
C TYR A 47 -17.94 -8.59 5.30
N ALA A 48 -18.59 -9.58 4.66
CA ALA A 48 -19.73 -9.36 3.78
C ALA A 48 -20.82 -8.52 4.46
N GLY A 49 -21.28 -7.47 3.77
CA GLY A 49 -22.33 -6.57 4.26
C GLY A 49 -21.93 -5.66 5.42
N ARG A 50 -20.65 -5.57 5.78
CA ARG A 50 -20.17 -4.72 6.88
C ARG A 50 -19.80 -3.30 6.46
N HIS A 51 -19.66 -3.06 5.16
CA HIS A 51 -19.33 -1.76 4.60
C HIS A 51 -19.93 -1.65 3.18
N ALA A 52 -20.37 -0.45 2.79
CA ALA A 52 -21.03 -0.22 1.49
C ALA A 52 -20.11 -0.49 0.29
N ASP A 53 -18.81 -0.23 0.44
CA ASP A 53 -17.79 -0.44 -0.59
C ASP A 53 -17.29 -1.90 -0.71
N LEU A 54 -18.01 -2.86 -0.14
CA LEU A 54 -17.71 -4.29 -0.28
C LEU A 54 -18.71 -4.92 -1.25
N PHE A 55 -18.21 -5.46 -2.36
CA PHE A 55 -19.04 -6.00 -3.42
C PHE A 55 -18.97 -7.53 -3.47
N GLN A 56 -20.10 -8.17 -3.75
CA GLN A 56 -20.15 -9.61 -3.97
C GLN A 56 -20.07 -9.95 -5.45
N PHE A 57 -19.18 -10.86 -5.82
CA PHE A 57 -19.01 -11.36 -7.19
C PHE A 57 -18.68 -12.85 -7.14
N ASN A 58 -19.44 -13.68 -7.88
CA ASN A 58 -19.27 -15.14 -7.91
C ASN A 58 -19.22 -15.82 -6.53
N GLY A 59 -20.06 -15.37 -5.59
CA GLY A 59 -20.12 -15.94 -4.24
C GLY A 59 -19.02 -15.49 -3.28
N HIS A 60 -18.12 -14.61 -3.72
CA HIS A 60 -17.07 -14.03 -2.88
C HIS A 60 -17.24 -12.51 -2.72
N THR A 61 -16.79 -11.98 -1.60
CA THR A 61 -16.78 -10.55 -1.30
C THR A 61 -15.41 -9.96 -1.64
N TYR A 62 -15.38 -8.82 -2.31
CA TYR A 62 -14.16 -8.13 -2.72
C TYR A 62 -14.17 -6.67 -2.28
N HIS A 63 -12.97 -6.11 -2.17
CA HIS A 63 -12.78 -4.69 -1.92
C HIS A 63 -13.15 -3.89 -3.17
N GLY A 64 -14.00 -2.88 -3.02
CA GLY A 64 -14.46 -2.04 -4.12
C GLY A 64 -13.46 -1.02 -4.65
N ALA A 65 -12.38 -0.77 -3.92
CA ALA A 65 -11.31 0.14 -4.32
C ALA A 65 -9.99 -0.61 -4.58
N ASN A 66 -9.02 0.07 -5.19
CA ASN A 66 -7.75 -0.55 -5.56
C ASN A 66 -6.96 -1.02 -4.31
N PRO A 67 -6.19 -2.12 -4.43
CA PRO A 67 -5.59 -2.77 -3.27
C PRO A 67 -4.30 -2.10 -2.77
N GLY A 68 -3.76 -1.11 -3.48
CA GLY A 68 -2.37 -0.66 -3.29
C GLY A 68 -2.02 -0.24 -1.88
N ILE A 69 -2.84 0.61 -1.26
CA ILE A 69 -2.55 1.09 0.08
C ILE A 69 -2.76 0.00 1.15
N SER A 70 -3.71 -0.92 0.94
CA SER A 70 -3.88 -2.10 1.80
C SER A 70 -2.70 -3.06 1.68
N MET A 71 -2.14 -3.26 0.49
CA MET A 71 -0.94 -4.07 0.30
C MET A 71 0.27 -3.46 1.03
N LEU A 72 0.43 -2.13 0.99
CA LEU A 72 1.46 -1.44 1.76
C LEU A 72 1.23 -1.54 3.27
N GLY A 73 -0.01 -1.39 3.73
CA GLY A 73 -0.39 -1.53 5.13
C GLY A 73 -0.26 -2.96 5.67
N ALA A 74 -0.41 -3.96 4.81
CA ALA A 74 -0.24 -5.38 5.16
C ALA A 74 1.20 -5.71 5.56
N VAL A 75 2.21 -4.99 5.05
CA VAL A 75 3.62 -5.25 5.37
C VAL A 75 3.93 -5.05 6.86
N PRO A 76 3.73 -3.86 7.47
CA PRO A 76 3.96 -3.69 8.91
C PRO A 76 2.98 -4.50 9.76
N TYR A 77 1.74 -4.71 9.29
CA TYR A 77 0.80 -5.56 10.02
C TYR A 77 1.28 -7.02 10.10
N PHE A 78 1.75 -7.58 8.99
CA PHE A 78 2.32 -8.93 8.96
C PHE A 78 3.49 -9.08 9.93
N ALA A 79 4.40 -8.10 9.97
CA ALA A 79 5.55 -8.12 10.86
C ALA A 79 5.15 -8.11 12.36
N LEU A 80 4.08 -7.41 12.71
CA LEU A 80 3.59 -7.27 14.09
C LEU A 80 2.43 -8.22 14.44
N HIS A 81 1.96 -9.02 13.49
CA HIS A 81 0.81 -9.91 13.66
C HIS A 81 0.95 -10.86 14.87
N PRO A 82 2.11 -11.49 15.15
CA PRO A 82 2.26 -12.34 16.34
C PRO A 82 2.04 -11.61 17.66
N LEU A 83 2.41 -10.32 17.73
CA LEU A 83 2.16 -9.50 18.92
C LEU A 83 0.67 -9.15 19.03
N VAL A 84 0.04 -8.80 17.91
CA VAL A 84 -1.40 -8.52 17.85
C VAL A 84 -2.21 -9.72 18.32
N GLU A 85 -1.87 -10.93 17.86
CA GLU A 85 -2.55 -12.15 18.33
C GLU A 85 -2.43 -12.33 19.84
N ARG A 86 -1.25 -12.12 20.43
CA ARG A 86 -1.08 -12.24 21.89
C ARG A 86 -1.99 -11.26 22.65
N VAL A 87 -2.08 -10.02 22.20
CA VAL A 87 -2.93 -8.99 22.82
C VAL A 87 -4.41 -9.35 22.65
N VAL A 88 -4.83 -9.70 21.44
CA VAL A 88 -6.22 -10.05 21.13
C VAL A 88 -6.66 -11.28 21.93
N GLN A 89 -5.88 -12.35 21.96
CA GLN A 89 -6.22 -13.56 22.71
C GLN A 89 -6.27 -13.30 24.23
N GLY A 90 -5.34 -12.52 24.76
CA GLY A 90 -5.33 -12.16 26.17
C GLY A 90 -6.58 -11.38 26.59
N GLU A 91 -7.00 -10.43 25.76
CA GLU A 91 -8.19 -9.63 26.05
C GLU A 91 -9.50 -10.41 25.84
N LEU A 92 -9.58 -11.26 24.81
CA LEU A 92 -10.71 -12.17 24.62
C LEU A 92 -10.84 -13.16 25.79
N ALA A 93 -9.73 -13.66 26.35
CA ALA A 93 -9.74 -14.51 27.52
C ALA A 93 -10.29 -13.79 28.76
N LYS A 94 -9.89 -12.53 29.00
CA LYS A 94 -10.42 -11.70 30.09
C LYS A 94 -11.92 -11.44 29.95
N ARG A 95 -12.40 -11.13 28.74
CA ARG A 95 -13.83 -10.93 28.46
C ARG A 95 -14.64 -12.19 28.76
N ARG A 96 -14.14 -13.36 28.36
CA ARG A 96 -14.77 -14.65 28.69
C ARG A 96 -14.84 -14.90 30.20
N ALA A 97 -13.79 -14.54 30.94
CA ALA A 97 -13.76 -14.73 32.40
C ALA A 97 -14.71 -13.78 33.15
N THR A 98 -14.90 -12.56 32.63
CA THR A 98 -15.73 -11.52 33.26
C THR A 98 -17.19 -11.53 32.77
N GLY A 99 -17.49 -12.23 31.67
CA GLY A 99 -18.80 -12.18 31.02
C GLY A 99 -19.08 -10.86 30.30
N ASP A 100 -18.08 -9.99 30.14
CA ASP A 100 -18.21 -8.71 29.46
C ASP A 100 -18.41 -8.92 27.94
N THR A 101 -19.65 -8.74 27.50
CA THR A 101 -20.06 -8.92 26.10
C THR A 101 -20.56 -7.64 25.45
N SER A 102 -20.76 -6.55 26.21
CA SER A 102 -21.37 -5.32 25.70
C SER A 102 -20.41 -4.14 25.80
N ALA A 103 -20.47 -3.24 24.81
CA ALA A 103 -19.84 -1.93 24.87
C ALA A 103 -20.86 -0.90 24.42
N VAL A 104 -20.91 0.22 25.13
CA VAL A 104 -21.73 1.36 24.75
C VAL A 104 -20.92 2.23 23.81
N TYR A 105 -21.31 2.30 22.54
CA TYR A 105 -20.68 3.17 21.55
C TYR A 105 -21.49 4.45 21.38
N ASN A 106 -20.92 5.57 21.84
CA ASN A 106 -21.53 6.89 21.68
C ASN A 106 -21.08 7.55 20.37
N ASP A 107 -21.71 7.19 19.25
CA ASP A 107 -21.54 7.87 17.95
C ASP A 107 -22.92 8.22 17.39
N PRO A 108 -23.17 9.44 16.87
CA PRO A 108 -24.48 9.81 16.32
C PRO A 108 -24.89 8.98 15.08
N ARG A 109 -23.98 8.22 14.48
CA ARG A 109 -24.22 7.44 13.25
C ARG A 109 -24.58 5.99 13.59
N PRO A 110 -25.84 5.55 13.37
CA PRO A 110 -26.30 4.21 13.76
C PRO A 110 -25.54 3.09 13.04
N ALA A 111 -25.13 3.31 11.79
CA ALA A 111 -24.33 2.33 11.04
C ALA A 111 -22.97 2.05 11.70
N ARG A 112 -22.32 3.07 12.29
CA ARG A 112 -21.06 2.90 13.02
C ARG A 112 -21.28 2.12 14.31
N GLN A 113 -22.33 2.45 15.07
CA GLN A 113 -22.69 1.70 16.27
C GLN A 113 -22.91 0.21 15.95
N ALA A 114 -23.69 -0.09 14.90
CA ALA A 114 -23.96 -1.45 14.47
C ALA A 114 -22.69 -2.20 14.05
N PHE A 115 -21.78 -1.52 13.33
CA PHE A 115 -20.48 -2.08 12.95
C PHE A 115 -19.63 -2.43 14.17
N TYR A 116 -19.47 -1.52 15.12
CA TYR A 116 -18.62 -1.76 16.29
C TYR A 116 -19.23 -2.77 17.28
N ALA A 117 -20.55 -2.80 17.39
CA ALA A 117 -21.26 -3.85 18.13
C ALA A 117 -20.99 -5.23 17.50
N TRP A 118 -21.10 -5.34 16.17
CA TRP A 118 -20.76 -6.56 15.45
C TRP A 118 -19.27 -6.93 15.62
N ALA A 119 -18.36 -5.95 15.48
CA ALA A 119 -16.94 -6.18 15.62
C ALA A 119 -16.61 -6.71 17.02
N ARG A 120 -17.18 -6.12 18.07
CA ARG A 120 -17.00 -6.60 19.45
C ARG A 120 -17.56 -8.00 19.65
N ALA A 121 -18.77 -8.28 19.17
CA ALA A 121 -19.40 -9.60 19.29
C ALA A 121 -18.58 -10.72 18.62
N ASN A 122 -17.78 -10.38 17.61
CA ASN A 122 -16.92 -11.32 16.88
C ASN A 122 -15.44 -11.23 17.30
N GLY A 123 -15.10 -10.41 18.30
CA GLY A 123 -13.71 -10.23 18.75
C GLY A 123 -12.79 -9.48 17.79
N TYR A 124 -13.36 -8.73 16.85
CA TYR A 124 -12.62 -7.91 15.88
C TYR A 124 -12.33 -6.49 16.37
N ASP A 125 -13.03 -5.97 17.37
CA ASP A 125 -12.89 -4.57 17.83
C ASP A 125 -11.45 -4.20 18.18
N ILE A 126 -10.79 -4.97 19.04
CA ILE A 126 -9.39 -4.71 19.44
C ILE A 126 -8.45 -4.93 18.25
N ARG A 127 -8.68 -6.01 17.49
CA ARG A 127 -7.87 -6.37 16.34
C ARG A 127 -7.87 -5.24 15.31
N PHE A 128 -9.03 -4.71 14.98
CA PHE A 128 -9.22 -3.60 14.06
C PHE A 128 -8.60 -2.31 14.59
N GLY A 129 -8.70 -2.02 15.89
CA GLY A 129 -7.99 -0.91 16.52
C GLY A 129 -6.47 -1.04 16.38
N LEU A 130 -5.91 -2.22 16.65
CA LEU A 130 -4.47 -2.50 16.52
C LEU A 130 -4.00 -2.45 15.07
N ILE A 131 -4.77 -2.99 14.13
CA ILE A 131 -4.48 -2.86 12.69
C ILE A 131 -4.41 -1.38 12.32
N GLY A 132 -5.42 -0.58 12.70
CA GLY A 132 -5.44 0.85 12.42
C GLY A 132 -4.26 1.61 13.03
N LEU A 133 -3.88 1.28 14.27
CA LEU A 133 -2.70 1.85 14.92
C LEU A 133 -1.42 1.50 14.17
N ILE A 134 -1.23 0.23 13.82
CA ILE A 134 -0.02 -0.26 13.13
C ILE A 134 0.10 0.37 11.75
N THR A 135 -0.96 0.36 10.95
CA THR A 135 -0.94 0.94 9.61
C THR A 135 -0.78 2.46 9.67
N MET A 136 -1.34 3.14 10.66
CA MET A 136 -1.08 4.57 10.85
C MET A 136 0.40 4.82 11.17
N VAL A 137 0.93 4.20 12.25
CA VAL A 137 2.26 4.50 12.77
C VAL A 137 3.37 4.07 11.81
N PHE A 138 3.21 2.93 11.13
CA PHE A 138 4.27 2.31 10.34
C PHE A 138 4.04 2.36 8.83
N CYS A 139 2.90 2.89 8.35
CA CYS A 139 2.66 3.08 6.91
C CYS A 139 2.29 4.54 6.60
N MET A 140 1.17 5.06 7.11
CA MET A 140 0.69 6.39 6.70
C MET A 140 1.49 7.55 7.27
N ALA A 141 1.77 7.57 8.57
CA ALA A 141 2.58 8.60 9.21
C ALA A 141 3.99 8.71 8.60
N PRO A 142 4.75 7.61 8.36
CA PRO A 142 6.05 7.71 7.73
C PRO A 142 5.96 8.09 6.25
N LEU A 143 4.93 7.63 5.51
CA LEU A 143 4.70 8.08 4.14
C LEU A 143 4.45 9.61 4.10
N ALA A 144 3.65 10.13 5.02
CA ALA A 144 3.37 11.55 5.17
C ALA A 144 4.61 12.37 5.54
N ALA A 145 5.38 11.88 6.51
CA ALA A 145 6.65 12.50 6.91
C ALA A 145 7.66 12.52 5.75
N ALA A 146 7.74 11.44 4.97
CA ALA A 146 8.57 11.39 3.76
C ALA A 146 8.11 12.42 2.72
N GLY A 147 6.81 12.62 2.53
CA GLY A 147 6.25 13.70 1.70
C GLY A 147 6.74 15.08 2.15
N GLY A 148 6.77 15.34 3.47
CA GLY A 148 7.35 16.55 4.04
C GLY A 148 8.84 16.74 3.72
N VAL A 149 9.65 15.67 3.76
CA VAL A 149 11.06 15.73 3.36
C VAL A 149 11.21 16.06 1.88
N VAL A 150 10.40 15.44 1.01
CA VAL A 150 10.41 15.73 -0.43
C VAL A 150 10.03 17.18 -0.67
N MET A 151 9.03 17.72 0.02
CA MET A 151 8.65 19.14 -0.05
C MET A 151 9.82 20.04 0.34
N PHE A 152 10.44 19.78 1.50
CA PHE A 152 11.60 20.54 1.98
C PHE A 152 12.75 20.55 0.98
N LYS A 153 13.12 19.38 0.44
CA LYS A 153 14.20 19.27 -0.55
C LYS A 153 13.86 19.97 -1.86
N THR A 154 12.61 19.87 -2.30
CA THR A 154 12.14 20.53 -3.53
C THR A 154 12.18 22.05 -3.40
N LEU A 155 11.68 22.61 -2.29
CA LEU A 155 11.71 24.06 -2.02
C LEU A 155 13.16 24.58 -1.93
N ARG A 156 14.04 23.88 -1.21
CA ARG A 156 15.47 24.25 -1.17
C ARG A 156 16.15 24.15 -2.52
N GLY A 157 15.86 23.08 -3.26
CA GLY A 157 16.37 22.86 -4.61
C GLY A 157 15.96 23.96 -5.58
N ALA A 158 14.78 24.55 -5.38
CA ALA A 158 14.27 25.70 -6.13
C ALA A 158 14.92 27.04 -5.71
N GLY A 159 15.89 27.04 -4.79
CA GLY A 159 16.66 28.22 -4.38
C GLY A 159 16.13 28.94 -3.13
N LEU A 160 15.09 28.41 -2.46
CA LEU A 160 14.61 29.01 -1.21
C LEU A 160 15.62 28.78 -0.08
N SER A 161 15.73 29.77 0.81
CA SER A 161 16.52 29.65 2.03
C SER A 161 15.99 28.53 2.94
N ASP A 162 16.86 27.96 3.77
CA ASP A 162 16.48 26.89 4.72
C ASP A 162 15.27 27.26 5.58
N ARG A 163 15.17 28.53 6.00
CA ARG A 163 14.06 29.04 6.81
C ARG A 163 12.74 29.02 6.04
N LEU A 164 12.73 29.54 4.81
CA LEU A 164 11.53 29.56 3.97
C LEU A 164 11.12 28.15 3.54
N ALA A 165 12.07 27.29 3.22
CA ALA A 165 11.79 25.90 2.89
C ALA A 165 11.21 25.13 4.09
N LEU A 166 11.73 25.35 5.31
CA LEU A 166 11.15 24.79 6.53
C LEU A 166 9.74 25.32 6.77
N ALA A 167 9.53 26.64 6.69
CA ALA A 167 8.21 27.25 6.87
C ALA A 167 7.19 26.72 5.85
N GLY A 168 7.56 26.62 4.57
CA GLY A 168 6.72 26.03 3.53
C GLY A 168 6.44 24.55 3.76
N THR A 169 7.41 23.80 4.31
CA THR A 169 7.20 22.39 4.67
C THR A 169 6.24 22.23 5.85
N VAL A 170 6.37 23.09 6.87
CA VAL A 170 5.43 23.13 8.01
C VAL A 170 4.02 23.48 7.53
N LEU A 171 3.89 24.48 6.66
CA LEU A 171 2.60 24.86 6.06
C LEU A 171 2.01 23.71 5.24
N TYR A 172 2.82 23.01 4.44
CA TYR A 172 2.39 21.81 3.72
C TYR A 172 1.94 20.68 4.66
N ALA A 173 2.75 20.37 5.67
CA ALA A 173 2.58 19.24 6.56
C ALA A 173 1.40 19.40 7.53
N PHE A 174 1.16 20.63 8.02
CA PHE A 174 0.23 20.93 9.10
C PHE A 174 -0.85 21.95 8.73
N GLY A 175 -0.60 22.79 7.72
CA GLY A 175 -1.57 23.78 7.22
C GLY A 175 -2.47 23.27 6.10
N THR A 176 -2.41 21.98 5.76
CA THR A 176 -3.26 21.36 4.74
C THR A 176 -4.03 20.16 5.31
N PRO A 177 -5.04 19.63 4.59
CA PRO A 177 -5.75 18.41 5.00
C PRO A 177 -4.87 17.17 5.17
N LEU A 178 -3.59 17.21 4.77
CA LEU A 178 -2.61 16.13 4.95
C LEU A 178 -2.46 15.74 6.42
N PHE A 179 -2.47 16.72 7.34
CA PHE A 179 -2.37 16.47 8.78
C PHE A 179 -3.48 15.54 9.26
N PHE A 180 -4.73 15.91 9.01
CA PHE A 180 -5.89 15.12 9.43
C PHE A 180 -5.99 13.78 8.71
N ARG A 181 -5.64 13.73 7.42
CA ARG A 181 -5.72 12.50 6.63
C ARG A 181 -4.60 11.50 6.91
N SER A 182 -3.54 11.92 7.61
CA SER A 182 -2.45 11.03 8.03
C SER A 182 -2.83 10.14 9.23
N ALA A 183 -3.91 10.47 9.93
CA ALA A 183 -4.36 9.81 11.16
C ALA A 183 -4.91 8.38 10.96
N TYR A 184 -5.12 7.96 9.71
CA TYR A 184 -5.69 6.66 9.34
C TYR A 184 -5.22 6.24 7.95
N LEU A 185 -5.39 4.95 7.61
CA LEU A 185 -5.05 4.41 6.29
C LEU A 185 -5.88 5.09 5.20
N ASN A 186 -5.24 5.94 4.40
CA ASN A 186 -5.92 6.80 3.44
C ASN A 186 -5.34 6.66 2.03
N GLN A 187 -6.16 6.09 1.14
CA GLN A 187 -5.82 5.83 -0.25
C GLN A 187 -5.51 7.12 -1.05
N ASN A 188 -6.37 8.13 -0.96
CA ASN A 188 -6.20 9.40 -1.68
C ASN A 188 -4.95 10.14 -1.22
N LEU A 189 -4.64 10.03 0.07
CA LEU A 189 -3.41 10.62 0.60
C LEU A 189 -2.19 9.91 0.02
N ALA A 190 -2.19 8.58 -0.05
CA ALA A 190 -1.09 7.82 -0.67
C ALA A 190 -0.85 8.24 -2.13
N VAL A 191 -1.91 8.37 -2.94
CA VAL A 191 -1.84 8.88 -4.33
C VAL A 191 -1.15 10.24 -4.38
N THR A 192 -1.56 11.16 -3.50
CA THR A 192 -0.98 12.51 -3.42
C THR A 192 0.52 12.45 -3.17
N HIS A 193 0.97 11.58 -2.26
CA HIS A 193 2.38 11.46 -1.88
C HIS A 193 3.21 10.85 -3.01
N PHE A 194 2.71 9.79 -3.62
CA PHE A 194 3.41 9.13 -4.72
C PHE A 194 3.52 10.01 -5.96
N ILE A 195 2.45 10.70 -6.37
CA ILE A 195 2.48 11.61 -7.52
C ILE A 195 3.36 12.83 -7.23
N PHE A 196 3.26 13.42 -6.04
CA PHE A 196 4.12 14.54 -5.67
C PHE A 196 5.60 14.14 -5.68
N ALA A 197 5.94 12.98 -5.12
CA ALA A 197 7.30 12.44 -5.16
C ALA A 197 7.75 12.14 -6.60
N ALA A 198 6.88 11.59 -7.45
CA ALA A 198 7.18 11.34 -8.86
C ALA A 198 7.53 12.63 -9.59
N PHE A 199 6.71 13.68 -9.42
CA PHE A 199 6.98 15.00 -9.98
C PHE A 199 8.27 15.60 -9.44
N ALA A 200 8.48 15.58 -8.12
CA ALA A 200 9.64 16.18 -7.48
C ALA A 200 10.96 15.49 -7.89
N VAL A 201 10.96 14.16 -8.02
CA VAL A 201 12.12 13.39 -8.52
C VAL A 201 12.37 13.69 -9.99
N LEU A 202 11.33 13.89 -10.79
CA LEU A 202 11.49 14.20 -12.19
C LEU A 202 12.03 15.64 -12.33
N TRP A 203 11.36 16.63 -11.73
CA TRP A 203 11.78 18.03 -11.76
C TRP A 203 13.17 18.27 -11.15
N ASN A 204 13.46 17.64 -10.00
CA ASN A 204 14.75 17.61 -9.28
C ASN A 204 15.50 18.96 -9.28
N PRO A 205 14.87 20.05 -8.81
CA PRO A 205 15.53 21.36 -8.81
C PRO A 205 16.76 21.31 -7.88
N GLY A 206 17.90 21.86 -8.31
CA GLY A 206 19.13 21.86 -7.51
C GLY A 206 19.78 20.47 -7.31
N ASP A 207 19.39 19.48 -8.13
CA ASP A 207 19.97 18.14 -8.20
C ASP A 207 20.09 17.38 -6.87
N TRP A 208 19.08 17.51 -5.99
CA TRP A 208 19.12 16.94 -4.64
C TRP A 208 18.99 15.41 -4.60
N THR A 209 18.53 14.78 -5.69
CA THR A 209 18.40 13.31 -5.75
C THR A 209 19.74 12.60 -5.98
N GLY A 210 20.71 13.24 -6.66
CA GLY A 210 21.94 12.61 -7.13
C GLY A 210 21.72 11.47 -8.13
N LEU A 211 20.50 11.33 -8.67
CA LEU A 211 20.14 10.30 -9.64
C LEU A 211 20.33 10.83 -11.06
N ASP A 212 20.90 9.98 -11.92
CA ASP A 212 20.89 10.25 -13.36
C ASP A 212 19.46 10.30 -13.90
N GLU A 213 19.30 10.95 -15.06
CA GLU A 213 17.99 11.20 -15.64
C GLU A 213 17.17 9.93 -15.89
N LYS A 214 17.83 8.84 -16.34
CA LYS A 214 17.15 7.58 -16.64
C LYS A 214 16.57 6.95 -15.38
N LYS A 215 17.33 6.98 -14.29
CA LYS A 215 16.87 6.48 -12.98
C LYS A 215 15.73 7.34 -12.43
N ARG A 216 15.78 8.67 -12.60
CA ARG A 216 14.68 9.56 -12.20
C ARG A 216 13.40 9.25 -12.98
N GLU A 217 13.48 9.03 -14.28
CA GLU A 217 12.33 8.63 -15.10
C GLU A 217 11.75 7.27 -14.67
N LEU A 218 12.60 6.26 -14.44
CA LEU A 218 12.15 4.96 -13.94
C LEU A 218 11.49 5.06 -12.57
N LEU A 219 12.09 5.83 -11.65
CA LEU A 219 11.55 6.04 -10.30
C LEU A 219 10.24 6.84 -10.33
N ALA A 220 10.15 7.89 -11.15
CA ALA A 220 8.91 8.65 -11.33
C ALA A 220 7.79 7.77 -11.90
N GLY A 221 8.11 6.92 -12.88
CA GLY A 221 7.20 5.91 -13.40
C GLY A 221 6.72 4.94 -12.31
N PHE A 222 7.65 4.39 -11.52
CA PHE A 222 7.32 3.48 -10.41
C PHE A 222 6.40 4.14 -9.39
N LEU A 223 6.72 5.35 -8.95
CA LEU A 223 5.90 6.12 -8.01
C LEU A 223 4.51 6.40 -8.61
N GLY A 224 4.41 6.80 -9.88
CA GLY A 224 3.13 6.98 -10.55
C GLY A 224 2.33 5.67 -10.72
N GLY A 225 3.01 4.55 -10.95
CA GLY A 225 2.40 3.22 -10.94
C GLY A 225 1.86 2.83 -9.56
N MET A 226 2.59 3.16 -8.48
CA MET A 226 2.10 2.98 -7.11
C MET A 226 0.89 3.87 -6.81
N ALA A 227 0.84 5.09 -7.34
CA ALA A 227 -0.33 5.96 -7.24
C ALA A 227 -1.54 5.35 -7.95
N LEU A 228 -1.37 4.81 -9.16
CA LEU A 228 -2.42 4.07 -9.89
C LEU A 228 -2.89 2.83 -9.13
N LEU A 229 -1.96 2.07 -8.57
CA LEU A 229 -2.28 0.90 -7.75
C LEU A 229 -3.03 1.28 -6.48
N CYS A 230 -2.81 2.48 -5.95
CA CYS A 230 -3.58 3.01 -4.84
C CYS A 230 -4.96 3.48 -5.29
N ASP A 231 -5.11 4.22 -6.39
CA ASP A 231 -6.40 4.74 -6.84
C ASP A 231 -6.43 5.00 -8.36
N TYR A 232 -7.60 4.89 -8.99
CA TYR A 232 -7.76 5.18 -10.42
C TYR A 232 -7.46 6.64 -10.80
N THR A 233 -7.64 7.60 -9.89
CA THR A 233 -7.20 8.99 -10.09
C THR A 233 -5.70 9.08 -10.33
N GLY A 234 -4.92 8.11 -9.83
CA GLY A 234 -3.51 7.95 -10.14
C GLY A 234 -3.22 7.73 -11.62
N ALA A 235 -4.14 7.19 -12.43
CA ALA A 235 -3.96 7.03 -13.88
C ALA A 235 -3.83 8.39 -14.58
N VAL A 236 -4.74 9.32 -14.27
CA VAL A 236 -4.76 10.66 -14.86
C VAL A 236 -3.49 11.42 -14.47
N LEU A 237 -3.10 11.31 -13.20
CA LEU A 237 -1.90 11.96 -12.71
C LEU A 237 -0.62 11.35 -13.29
N LEU A 238 -0.54 10.02 -13.42
CA LEU A 238 0.56 9.32 -14.09
C LEU A 238 0.68 9.74 -15.57
N ALA A 239 -0.44 9.91 -16.27
CA ALA A 239 -0.43 10.44 -17.63
C ALA A 239 0.15 11.87 -17.69
N GLY A 240 -0.20 12.73 -16.71
CA GLY A 240 0.41 14.06 -16.56
C GLY A 240 1.92 14.02 -16.31
N ILE A 241 2.39 13.13 -15.43
CA ILE A 241 3.83 12.90 -15.20
C ILE A 241 4.53 12.42 -16.48
N GLY A 242 3.90 11.50 -17.22
CA GLY A 242 4.39 11.02 -18.50
C GLY A 242 4.54 12.15 -19.51
N LEU A 243 3.51 12.97 -19.70
CA LEU A 243 3.54 14.11 -20.60
C LEU A 243 4.63 15.12 -20.22
N TYR A 244 4.76 15.42 -18.93
CA TYR A 244 5.84 16.29 -18.44
C TYR A 244 7.23 15.73 -18.77
N ALA A 245 7.45 14.41 -18.61
CA ALA A 245 8.71 13.76 -18.99
C ALA A 245 8.99 13.89 -20.50
N LEU A 246 7.98 13.67 -21.34
CA LEU A 246 8.10 13.80 -22.80
C LEU A 246 8.48 15.24 -23.21
N VAL A 247 7.77 16.23 -22.67
CA VAL A 247 8.01 17.65 -22.95
C VAL A 247 9.42 18.06 -22.51
N ARG A 248 9.89 17.57 -21.36
CA ARG A 248 11.24 17.88 -20.88
C ARG A 248 12.34 17.24 -21.72
N ALA A 249 12.15 16.00 -22.19
CA ALA A 249 13.16 15.26 -22.94
C ALA A 249 13.27 15.73 -24.41
N TRP A 250 12.22 16.36 -24.94
CA TRP A 250 12.15 16.77 -26.35
C TRP A 250 13.26 17.75 -26.78
N PRO A 251 13.55 18.85 -26.06
CA PRO A 251 14.61 19.79 -26.47
C PRO A 251 16.01 19.17 -26.53
N GLN A 252 16.26 18.10 -25.78
CA GLN A 252 17.58 17.48 -25.66
C GLN A 252 17.81 16.34 -26.68
N GLY A 253 16.75 15.64 -27.07
CA GLY A 253 16.87 14.43 -27.92
C GLY A 253 15.80 14.30 -29.00
N GLY A 254 15.00 15.34 -29.23
CA GLY A 254 13.86 15.34 -30.16
C GLY A 254 12.86 14.21 -29.87
N VAL A 255 12.25 13.68 -30.94
CA VAL A 255 11.30 12.56 -30.89
C VAL A 255 11.89 11.33 -30.20
N ARG A 256 13.16 11.01 -30.49
CA ARG A 256 13.84 9.83 -29.92
C ARG A 256 14.02 9.97 -28.41
N GLY A 257 14.43 11.14 -27.94
CA GLY A 257 14.57 11.44 -26.51
C GLY A 257 13.24 11.31 -25.77
N ALA A 258 12.18 11.94 -26.30
CA ALA A 258 10.84 11.84 -25.75
C ALA A 258 10.35 10.38 -25.73
N PHE A 259 10.48 9.65 -26.83
CA PHE A 259 10.07 8.23 -26.88
C PHE A 259 10.79 7.39 -25.82
N GLN A 260 12.11 7.57 -25.64
CA GLN A 260 12.87 6.86 -24.61
C GLN A 260 12.41 7.19 -23.19
N ALA A 261 12.10 8.47 -22.90
CA ALA A 261 11.56 8.88 -21.61
C ALA A 261 10.19 8.22 -21.36
N GLY A 262 9.30 8.23 -22.36
CA GLY A 262 7.99 7.57 -22.28
C GLY A 262 8.10 6.06 -22.02
N VAL A 263 9.01 5.36 -22.70
CA VAL A 263 9.29 3.93 -22.45
C VAL A 263 9.77 3.71 -21.02
N ARG A 264 10.68 4.53 -20.49
CA ARG A 264 11.18 4.38 -19.11
C ARG A 264 10.10 4.65 -18.07
N ILE A 265 9.29 5.70 -18.23
CA ILE A 265 8.15 5.96 -17.34
C ILE A 265 7.20 4.76 -17.31
N THR A 266 6.89 4.21 -18.50
CA THR A 266 6.02 3.03 -18.63
C THR A 266 6.63 1.79 -17.96
N LEU A 267 7.92 1.53 -18.18
CA LEU A 267 8.65 0.42 -17.56
C LEU A 267 8.78 0.57 -16.04
N GLY A 268 8.87 1.81 -15.55
CA GLY A 268 8.80 2.14 -14.12
C GLY A 268 7.43 1.81 -13.55
N ALA A 269 6.37 2.30 -14.19
CA ALA A 269 4.98 2.10 -13.74
C ALA A 269 4.56 0.63 -13.71
N LEU A 270 5.06 -0.19 -14.64
CA LEU A 270 4.84 -1.64 -14.65
C LEU A 270 5.68 -2.40 -13.61
N GLY A 271 6.63 -1.75 -12.92
CA GLY A 271 7.51 -2.36 -11.92
C GLY A 271 8.56 -3.34 -12.48
N ARG A 272 8.56 -3.61 -13.79
CA ARG A 272 9.35 -4.68 -14.42
C ARG A 272 10.86 -4.40 -14.47
N SER A 273 11.25 -3.13 -14.38
CA SER A 273 12.65 -2.70 -14.54
C SER A 273 13.50 -2.80 -13.27
N TRP A 274 12.90 -2.88 -12.08
CA TRP A 274 13.65 -2.92 -10.82
C TRP A 274 14.17 -4.33 -10.47
N CYS A 275 13.52 -5.39 -10.92
CA CYS A 275 13.94 -6.77 -10.62
C CYS A 275 15.09 -7.30 -11.49
N SER A 276 15.48 -6.61 -12.57
CA SER A 276 16.49 -7.10 -13.52
C SER A 276 17.88 -6.44 -13.38
N GLY A 277 18.06 -5.48 -12.46
CA GLY A 277 19.29 -4.67 -12.32
C GLY A 277 20.41 -5.29 -11.46
N GLY A 278 20.33 -6.57 -11.11
CA GLY A 278 21.31 -7.28 -10.28
C GLY A 278 22.43 -7.96 -11.08
N THR A 279 23.08 -7.27 -12.01
CA THR A 279 24.33 -7.73 -12.62
C THR A 279 25.40 -6.65 -12.47
N SER A 280 25.89 -6.51 -11.25
CA SER A 280 27.14 -5.81 -10.98
C SER A 280 28.28 -6.59 -11.64
N THR A 281 28.81 -6.01 -12.70
CA THR A 281 30.09 -6.36 -13.31
C THR A 281 31.20 -6.04 -12.30
N SER A 282 31.59 -7.01 -11.49
CA SER A 282 32.90 -7.03 -10.83
C SER A 282 33.86 -7.82 -11.71
N ALA A 283 34.48 -7.13 -12.67
CA ALA A 283 35.67 -7.61 -13.36
C ALA A 283 36.93 -7.24 -12.54
N SER A 284 37.91 -8.14 -12.56
CA SER A 284 39.28 -8.05 -12.01
C SER A 284 39.51 -8.45 -10.55
N ALA A 285 39.50 -9.77 -10.31
CA ALA A 285 40.55 -10.44 -9.54
C ALA A 285 40.62 -11.92 -9.93
N THR A 286 41.65 -12.27 -10.69
CA THR A 286 42.07 -13.64 -10.98
C THR A 286 42.38 -14.38 -9.67
N PRO A 287 42.00 -15.66 -9.53
CA PRO A 287 43.07 -16.64 -9.35
C PRO A 287 42.87 -17.95 -10.12
N SER A 288 43.97 -18.35 -10.75
CA SER A 288 44.47 -19.71 -10.96
C SER A 288 43.47 -20.87 -10.96
N CYS A 289 43.29 -21.37 -12.17
CA CYS A 289 42.87 -22.72 -12.53
C CYS A 289 43.53 -23.81 -11.65
N ARG A 290 42.73 -24.59 -10.91
CA ARG A 290 43.13 -25.93 -10.47
C ARG A 290 42.04 -26.93 -10.85
N ARG A 291 42.33 -27.68 -11.91
CA ARG A 291 41.66 -28.92 -12.32
C ARG A 291 41.53 -29.87 -11.14
N ARG A 292 40.32 -30.35 -10.85
CA ARG A 292 40.11 -31.75 -10.45
C ARG A 292 38.88 -32.33 -11.14
N SER A 293 39.20 -33.35 -11.94
CA SER A 293 38.38 -34.38 -12.54
C SER A 293 37.59 -35.18 -11.50
N GLY A 294 36.40 -35.65 -11.87
CA GLY A 294 35.87 -36.91 -11.36
C GLY A 294 34.36 -36.95 -11.10
N CYS A 295 33.70 -37.95 -11.71
CA CYS A 295 32.42 -38.55 -11.34
C CYS A 295 31.11 -37.94 -11.91
N ARG A 296 30.74 -38.41 -13.10
CA ARG A 296 29.37 -38.90 -13.43
C ARG A 296 29.29 -40.40 -13.08
N PRO A 297 28.13 -41.09 -13.14
CA PRO A 297 26.74 -40.69 -12.91
C PRO A 297 26.01 -41.68 -11.94
N ARG A 298 24.81 -41.35 -11.45
CA ARG A 298 23.87 -42.39 -10.99
C ARG A 298 22.44 -42.09 -11.42
N ARG A 299 21.99 -42.83 -12.44
CA ARG A 299 20.58 -43.05 -12.80
C ARG A 299 19.89 -43.79 -11.66
N ARG A 300 18.73 -43.29 -11.22
CA ARG A 300 17.65 -44.11 -10.63
C ARG A 300 16.30 -43.49 -10.97
N SER A 301 15.58 -44.17 -11.85
CA SER A 301 14.13 -44.37 -11.83
C SER A 301 13.93 -45.90 -11.64
N PRO A 302 12.75 -46.46 -11.32
CA PRO A 302 11.41 -45.88 -11.24
C PRO A 302 10.63 -46.25 -9.94
N THR A 303 9.46 -45.66 -9.69
CA THR A 303 8.34 -46.41 -9.07
C THR A 303 6.98 -45.74 -9.28
N ARG A 304 6.05 -46.61 -9.68
CA ARG A 304 4.61 -46.47 -9.92
C ARG A 304 3.80 -46.11 -8.66
N ALA A 305 2.57 -45.65 -8.95
CA ALA A 305 1.28 -46.03 -8.34
C ALA A 305 0.56 -44.94 -7.53
N GLY A 306 -0.70 -44.69 -7.89
CA GLY A 306 -1.63 -43.89 -7.10
C GLY A 306 -2.80 -43.32 -7.89
N ARG A 307 -3.68 -44.20 -8.39
CA ARG A 307 -5.04 -43.83 -8.84
C ARG A 307 -5.84 -43.35 -7.62
N ALA A 308 -6.57 -42.25 -7.75
CA ALA A 308 -7.79 -42.01 -6.98
C ALA A 308 -8.81 -41.27 -7.85
N SER A 309 -9.77 -42.04 -8.34
CA SER A 309 -11.00 -41.60 -8.99
C SER A 309 -11.93 -40.95 -7.96
N TRP A 310 -12.36 -39.71 -8.20
CA TRP A 310 -13.54 -39.16 -7.53
C TRP A 310 -14.71 -39.16 -8.51
N GLY A 311 -15.66 -40.05 -8.20
CA GLY A 311 -16.93 -40.18 -8.89
C GLY A 311 -17.95 -39.16 -8.40
N ARG A 312 -18.73 -38.68 -9.37
CA ARG A 312 -20.17 -38.36 -9.35
C ARG A 312 -20.83 -38.08 -7.98
N THR A 313 -21.52 -36.96 -7.90
CA THR A 313 -22.97 -36.94 -7.65
C THR A 313 -23.56 -35.57 -7.99
N ARG A 314 -24.41 -35.54 -9.03
CA ARG A 314 -25.47 -34.53 -9.17
C ARG A 314 -26.60 -34.89 -8.22
N PRO A 315 -27.36 -33.90 -7.72
CA PRO A 315 -28.80 -34.06 -7.62
C PRO A 315 -29.52 -33.09 -8.55
N SER A 316 -30.49 -33.68 -9.23
CA SER A 316 -31.56 -33.07 -9.98
C SER A 316 -32.61 -32.40 -9.09
N SER A 317 -33.26 -31.38 -9.67
CA SER A 317 -34.70 -31.05 -9.61
C SER A 317 -35.40 -30.80 -8.26
N ARG A 318 -36.04 -29.62 -8.17
CA ARG A 318 -37.50 -29.38 -7.93
C ARG A 318 -37.71 -27.86 -7.90
N CYS A 319 -38.48 -27.28 -8.83
CA CYS A 319 -39.94 -27.10 -8.75
C CYS A 319 -40.40 -26.44 -7.44
N CYS A 320 -40.64 -25.13 -7.48
CA CYS A 320 -41.74 -24.50 -6.75
C CYS A 320 -42.31 -23.35 -7.57
N SER A 321 -43.46 -23.63 -8.16
CA SER A 321 -44.46 -22.70 -8.68
C SER A 321 -45.24 -22.03 -7.55
N SER A 322 -45.96 -20.95 -7.91
CA SER A 322 -47.04 -20.26 -7.17
C SER A 322 -46.57 -19.20 -6.16
N THR A 323 -47.17 -18.02 -5.97
CA THR A 323 -48.52 -17.52 -6.29
C THR A 323 -48.54 -15.98 -6.30
N ARG A 324 -49.53 -15.42 -7.02
CA ARG A 324 -50.04 -14.04 -7.05
C ARG A 324 -50.29 -13.39 -5.66
N ALA A 325 -50.21 -12.06 -5.61
CA ALA A 325 -51.25 -11.10 -5.15
C ALA A 325 -50.67 -9.66 -5.23
N SER A 326 -51.09 -8.77 -6.15
CA SER A 326 -52.25 -7.87 -6.09
C SER A 326 -52.31 -6.98 -4.84
N GLY A 327 -52.19 -5.66 -5.02
CA GLY A 327 -52.49 -4.66 -4.01
C GLY A 327 -52.17 -3.24 -4.46
N CYS A 328 -53.08 -2.62 -5.23
CA CYS A 328 -53.17 -1.18 -5.36
C CYS A 328 -53.70 -0.58 -4.05
N SER A 329 -53.10 0.53 -3.59
CA SER A 329 -53.73 1.74 -3.03
C SER A 329 -52.62 2.74 -2.72
#